data_AF-A0A1G6HKC8-F1
#
_entry.id   AF-A0A1G6HKC8-F1
#
_cell.length_a   1.000
_cell.length_b   1.000
_cell.length_c   1.000
_cell.angle_alpha   90.00
_cell.angle_beta   90.00
_cell.angle_gamma   90.00
#
_symmetry.space_group_name_H-M   'P 1'
#
loop_
_entity.id
_entity.type
_entity.pdbx_description
1 polymer ?
#
loop_
_entity_poly.entity_id
_entity_poly.type
_entity_poly.pdbx_seq_one_letter_code
_entity_poly.pdbx_strand_id
1 'polypeptide(L)'
;MKEAVIVAGARTPVGKANRGSFAAVRSDDLGAATVKETLKRAKHIAAEEIDDVIIGCAMPEAEQGMNMARNLSVLAGLPETVPAVTINRYCASGLQSIAYGAERIMLGHSKAIIAGGAESMSMIPMGGHVIKPNPTLVDDAPEYYMSMGFTAEAVAKQYDISREDQDAFAAESHKRAAAAIAAGNFTDEIVPFTVKQEEMGEDGKVMLVEKTVDTDEGVRTDTTPLTLAKLKPAFQLGGTVTAGNASQMSDGAASVLVMEKEEALNRGMAPLAKFRSFAVAGVPPEVMGIGPIEAIPKAVQLAGLSLADIGLFELNEAFASQSLAIIRKLGLDHDKVNVNGGAIALGHPLGCTGAKLSLTLFNEMKRRGEQFGVVTMCIGGGMGAAGVFELV
;
A
#
# COMPACT_ATOMS: atom_id res chain seq x y z
N MET A 1 20.76 19.72 -4.86
CA MET A 1 19.54 19.05 -5.36
C MET A 1 18.39 19.60 -4.54
N LYS A 2 17.21 19.85 -5.13
CA LYS A 2 16.06 20.34 -4.36
C LYS A 2 15.61 19.26 -3.37
N GLU A 3 14.91 19.66 -2.31
CA GLU A 3 14.35 18.73 -1.34
C GLU A 3 12.87 18.48 -1.67
N ALA A 4 12.47 17.22 -1.80
CA ALA A 4 11.08 16.82 -1.96
C ALA A 4 10.48 16.45 -0.59
N VAL A 5 9.33 17.04 -0.28
CA VAL A 5 8.60 16.83 0.98
C VAL A 5 7.16 16.44 0.72
N ILE A 6 6.60 15.66 1.64
CA ILE A 6 5.18 15.32 1.68
C ILE A 6 4.49 16.36 2.54
N VAL A 7 3.50 17.08 1.99
CA VAL A 7 2.80 18.16 2.72
C VAL A 7 1.45 17.74 3.28
N ALA A 8 0.77 16.82 2.60
CA ALA A 8 -0.51 16.28 3.03
C ALA A 8 -0.77 14.95 2.31
N GLY A 9 -1.73 14.21 2.82
CA GLY A 9 -2.32 13.09 2.09
C GLY A 9 -3.54 12.52 2.78
N ALA A 10 -4.18 11.61 2.07
CA ALA A 10 -5.37 10.92 2.51
C ALA A 10 -5.43 9.52 1.89
N ARG A 11 -6.02 8.59 2.62
CA ARG A 11 -6.41 7.27 2.12
C ARG A 11 -7.87 7.01 2.39
N THR A 12 -8.51 6.19 1.59
CA THR A 12 -9.80 5.62 1.96
C THR A 12 -9.60 4.65 3.14
N PRO A 13 -10.68 4.23 3.81
CA PRO A 13 -10.68 2.93 4.47
C PRO A 13 -10.30 1.84 3.45
N VAL A 14 -9.98 0.66 3.95
CA VAL A 14 -9.77 -0.53 3.13
C VAL A 14 -10.99 -1.44 3.23
N GLY A 15 -11.64 -1.64 2.08
CA GLY A 15 -12.76 -2.56 1.94
C GLY A 15 -12.29 -3.96 1.62
N LYS A 16 -13.03 -4.98 2.06
CA LYS A 16 -12.73 -6.38 1.70
C LYS A 16 -13.18 -6.69 0.28
N ALA A 17 -12.33 -7.28 -0.54
CA ALA A 17 -12.70 -7.59 -1.92
C ALA A 17 -13.93 -8.52 -2.00
N ASN A 18 -14.78 -8.30 -3.00
CA ASN A 18 -16.02 -8.99 -3.36
C ASN A 18 -17.18 -8.92 -2.35
N ARG A 19 -16.93 -8.57 -1.09
CA ARG A 19 -17.93 -8.65 -0.01
C ARG A 19 -17.93 -7.45 0.94
N GLY A 20 -16.95 -6.56 0.81
CA GLY A 20 -16.84 -5.34 1.59
C GLY A 20 -17.63 -4.20 0.98
N SER A 21 -17.68 -3.07 1.68
CA SER A 21 -18.49 -1.93 1.25
C SER A 21 -18.09 -1.33 -0.10
N PHE A 22 -16.84 -1.52 -0.54
CA PHE A 22 -16.33 -1.02 -1.82
C PHE A 22 -16.45 -2.00 -2.99
N ALA A 23 -17.09 -3.15 -2.82
CA ALA A 23 -17.14 -4.17 -3.86
C ALA A 23 -17.74 -3.70 -5.21
N ALA A 24 -18.65 -2.73 -5.15
CA ALA A 24 -19.27 -2.10 -6.32
C ALA A 24 -18.74 -0.68 -6.63
N VAL A 25 -17.70 -0.23 -5.93
CA VAL A 25 -17.14 1.12 -6.08
C VAL A 25 -15.90 1.04 -6.96
N ARG A 26 -15.81 1.93 -7.96
CA ARG A 26 -14.67 1.97 -8.87
C ARG A 26 -13.45 2.58 -8.18
N SER A 27 -12.27 2.11 -8.56
CA SER A 27 -11.01 2.60 -7.99
C SER A 27 -10.70 4.05 -8.38
N ASP A 28 -11.20 4.54 -9.52
CA ASP A 28 -11.09 5.94 -9.91
C ASP A 28 -11.96 6.86 -9.03
N ASP A 29 -13.14 6.42 -8.59
CA ASP A 29 -13.95 7.15 -7.59
C ASP A 29 -13.26 7.20 -6.21
N LEU A 30 -12.71 6.07 -5.75
CA LEU A 30 -11.93 6.00 -4.50
C LEU A 30 -10.70 6.91 -4.60
N GLY A 31 -9.96 6.83 -5.71
CA GLY A 31 -8.79 7.66 -5.98
C GLY A 31 -9.13 9.14 -5.97
N ALA A 32 -10.20 9.54 -6.67
CA ALA A 32 -10.65 10.93 -6.73
C ALA A 32 -11.01 11.49 -5.35
N ALA A 33 -11.67 10.69 -4.50
CA ALA A 33 -11.96 11.08 -3.12
C ALA A 33 -10.69 11.38 -2.31
N THR A 34 -9.65 10.55 -2.46
CA THR A 34 -8.38 10.81 -1.77
C THR A 34 -7.67 12.07 -2.29
N VAL A 35 -7.67 12.32 -3.61
CA VAL A 35 -7.01 13.51 -4.18
C VAL A 35 -7.71 14.78 -3.72
N LYS A 36 -9.05 14.80 -3.73
CA LYS A 36 -9.85 15.92 -3.20
C LYS A 36 -9.50 16.21 -1.75
N GLU A 37 -9.46 15.18 -0.92
CA GLU A 37 -9.15 15.35 0.49
C GLU A 37 -7.68 15.76 0.71
N THR A 38 -6.74 15.20 -0.05
CA THR A 38 -5.31 15.59 -0.01
C THR A 38 -5.13 17.07 -0.31
N LEU A 39 -5.74 17.59 -1.37
CA LEU A 39 -5.67 19.02 -1.72
C LEU A 39 -6.35 19.89 -0.66
N LYS A 40 -7.50 19.45 -0.14
CA LYS A 40 -8.20 20.13 0.96
C LYS A 40 -7.35 20.20 2.23
N ARG A 41 -6.63 19.14 2.57
CA ARG A 41 -5.74 19.07 3.75
C ARG A 41 -4.47 19.87 3.58
N ALA A 42 -3.89 19.88 2.38
CA ALA A 42 -2.69 20.65 2.07
C ALA A 42 -2.89 22.15 2.35
N LYS A 43 -4.08 22.67 1.97
CA LYS A 43 -4.40 24.10 1.99
C LYS A 43 -3.40 24.89 1.11
N HIS A 44 -3.74 26.11 0.70
CA HIS A 44 -2.76 27.02 0.04
C HIS A 44 -2.12 26.52 -1.28
N ILE A 45 -2.80 25.62 -2.01
CA ILE A 45 -2.43 25.24 -3.39
C ILE A 45 -3.69 25.14 -4.25
N ALA A 46 -3.65 25.76 -5.43
CA ALA A 46 -4.72 25.66 -6.41
C ALA A 46 -4.55 24.40 -7.27
N ALA A 47 -5.66 23.84 -7.79
CA ALA A 47 -5.63 22.60 -8.55
C ALA A 47 -4.82 22.73 -9.85
N GLU A 48 -4.81 23.93 -10.44
CA GLU A 48 -4.08 24.29 -11.66
C GLU A 48 -2.55 24.28 -11.47
N GLU A 49 -2.08 24.35 -10.22
CA GLU A 49 -0.65 24.40 -9.87
C GLU A 49 -0.02 23.00 -9.73
N ILE A 50 -0.81 21.94 -9.88
CA ILE A 50 -0.31 20.56 -9.87
C ILE A 50 0.36 20.27 -11.21
N ASP A 51 1.64 19.91 -11.18
CA ASP A 51 2.43 19.66 -12.39
C ASP A 51 2.15 18.27 -13.00
N ASP A 52 1.79 17.29 -12.17
CA ASP A 52 1.49 15.91 -12.60
C ASP A 52 0.69 15.14 -11.54
N VAL A 53 0.00 14.10 -11.98
CA VAL A 53 -0.70 13.14 -11.12
C VAL A 53 -0.23 11.72 -11.45
N ILE A 54 0.51 11.11 -10.53
CA ILE A 54 1.15 9.80 -10.72
C ILE A 54 0.47 8.78 -9.81
N ILE A 55 -0.30 7.85 -10.38
CA ILE A 55 -1.06 6.87 -9.59
C ILE A 55 -0.62 5.44 -9.93
N GLY A 56 -0.31 4.68 -8.88
CA GLY A 56 -0.03 3.26 -8.97
C GLY A 56 -1.28 2.40 -9.10
N CYS A 57 -1.28 1.47 -10.04
CA CYS A 57 -2.29 0.43 -10.22
C CYS A 57 -1.59 -0.87 -10.66
N ALA A 58 -1.75 -1.95 -9.90
CA ALA A 58 -1.04 -3.21 -10.15
C ALA A 58 -1.64 -4.01 -11.31
N MET A 59 -2.96 -3.88 -11.54
CA MET A 59 -3.67 -4.58 -12.60
C MET A 59 -4.48 -3.59 -13.46
N PRO A 60 -3.85 -2.71 -14.25
CA PRO A 60 -4.55 -1.68 -15.02
C PRO A 60 -5.28 -2.29 -16.23
N GLU A 61 -6.39 -2.97 -15.96
CA GLU A 61 -7.28 -3.62 -16.92
C GLU A 61 -8.74 -3.23 -16.66
N ALA A 62 -9.57 -3.28 -17.70
CA ALA A 62 -11.01 -3.04 -17.66
C ALA A 62 -11.40 -1.80 -16.83
N GLU A 63 -12.13 -1.94 -15.72
CA GLU A 63 -12.62 -0.83 -14.91
C GLU A 63 -11.50 0.09 -14.39
N GLN A 64 -10.29 -0.44 -14.19
CA GLN A 64 -9.10 0.32 -13.78
C GLN A 64 -8.01 0.33 -14.86
N GLY A 65 -8.40 0.04 -16.10
CA GLY A 65 -7.53 0.08 -17.27
C GLY A 65 -7.35 1.47 -17.87
N MET A 66 -6.81 1.50 -19.08
CA MET A 66 -6.43 2.74 -19.77
C MET A 66 -5.52 3.60 -18.86
N ASN A 67 -5.69 4.92 -18.87
CA ASN A 67 -5.02 5.81 -17.92
C ASN A 67 -6.00 6.19 -16.79
N MET A 68 -6.21 5.28 -15.84
CA MET A 68 -7.06 5.49 -14.67
C MET A 68 -6.68 6.75 -13.88
N ALA A 69 -5.37 7.05 -13.75
CA ALA A 69 -4.87 8.29 -13.13
C ALA A 69 -5.45 9.54 -13.78
N ARG A 70 -5.64 9.54 -15.10
CA ARG A 70 -6.23 10.66 -15.81
C ARG A 70 -7.71 10.82 -15.47
N ASN A 71 -8.46 9.74 -15.47
CA ASN A 71 -9.89 9.76 -15.15
C ASN A 71 -10.12 10.24 -13.71
N LEU A 72 -9.40 9.69 -12.73
CA LEU A 72 -9.56 10.10 -11.34
C LEU A 72 -9.10 11.54 -11.09
N SER A 73 -8.14 12.06 -11.84
CA SER A 73 -7.72 13.48 -11.73
C SER A 73 -8.86 14.42 -12.12
N VAL A 74 -9.56 14.11 -13.22
CA VAL A 74 -10.73 14.89 -13.66
C VAL A 74 -11.89 14.72 -12.68
N LEU A 75 -12.16 13.51 -12.20
CA LEU A 75 -13.18 13.26 -11.16
C LEU A 75 -12.85 13.99 -9.84
N ALA A 76 -11.55 14.18 -9.55
CA ALA A 76 -11.04 14.95 -8.42
C ALA A 76 -11.24 16.47 -8.59
N GLY A 77 -11.59 16.94 -9.79
CA GLY A 77 -11.79 18.36 -10.10
C GLY A 77 -10.52 19.08 -10.53
N LEU A 78 -9.45 18.37 -10.90
CA LEU A 78 -8.27 19.00 -11.48
C LEU A 78 -8.56 19.40 -12.95
N PRO A 79 -8.06 20.55 -13.41
CA PRO A 79 -8.33 21.05 -14.74
C PRO A 79 -7.66 20.19 -15.80
N GLU A 80 -8.14 20.30 -17.04
CA GLU A 80 -7.64 19.50 -18.15
C GLU A 80 -6.16 19.76 -18.48
N THR A 81 -5.60 20.87 -18.03
CA THR A 81 -4.19 21.24 -18.19
C THR A 81 -3.24 20.40 -17.34
N VAL A 82 -3.70 19.79 -16.25
CA VAL A 82 -2.87 18.95 -15.38
C VAL A 82 -2.70 17.57 -16.02
N PRO A 83 -1.49 17.10 -16.33
CA PRO A 83 -1.27 15.76 -16.87
C PRO A 83 -1.42 14.69 -15.78
N ALA A 84 -1.54 13.43 -16.20
CA ALA A 84 -1.60 12.30 -15.28
C ALA A 84 -1.10 11.02 -15.93
N VAL A 85 -0.55 10.11 -15.13
CA VAL A 85 -0.02 8.82 -15.58
C VAL A 85 -0.33 7.70 -14.57
N THR A 86 -0.79 6.57 -15.12
CA THR A 86 -0.94 5.33 -14.37
C THR A 86 0.34 4.51 -14.51
N ILE A 87 0.92 4.08 -13.39
CA ILE A 87 2.15 3.28 -13.38
C ILE A 87 1.93 1.92 -12.72
N ASN A 88 2.72 0.93 -13.13
CA ASN A 88 2.66 -0.41 -12.58
C ASN A 88 4.06 -0.94 -12.23
N ARG A 89 4.25 -1.22 -10.94
CA ARG A 89 5.30 -2.08 -10.39
C ARG A 89 4.68 -3.00 -9.33
N TYR A 90 3.57 -3.64 -9.67
CA TYR A 90 2.73 -4.48 -8.81
C TYR A 90 2.48 -3.85 -7.43
N CYS A 91 2.75 -4.59 -6.35
CA CYS A 91 2.53 -4.18 -4.96
C CYS A 91 3.24 -2.88 -4.57
N ALA A 92 4.31 -2.49 -5.30
CA ALA A 92 5.07 -1.28 -5.01
C ALA A 92 4.58 -0.04 -5.77
N SER A 93 3.56 -0.15 -6.62
CA SER A 93 3.17 0.95 -7.52
C SER A 93 2.86 2.25 -6.78
N GLY A 94 2.19 2.17 -5.62
CA GLY A 94 1.86 3.35 -4.82
C GLY A 94 3.05 4.00 -4.10
N LEU A 95 4.11 3.24 -3.78
CA LEU A 95 5.35 3.81 -3.24
C LEU A 95 6.22 4.34 -4.38
N GLN A 96 6.24 3.64 -5.51
CA GLN A 96 6.97 4.03 -6.72
C GLN A 96 6.47 5.37 -7.28
N SER A 97 5.17 5.66 -7.16
CA SER A 97 4.60 6.94 -7.61
C SER A 97 5.13 8.11 -6.77
N ILE A 98 5.26 7.92 -5.45
CA ILE A 98 5.87 8.90 -4.54
C ILE A 98 7.34 9.13 -4.92
N ALA A 99 8.08 8.05 -5.21
CA ALA A 99 9.47 8.15 -5.66
C ALA A 99 9.59 8.93 -6.98
N TYR A 100 8.77 8.62 -7.99
CA TYR A 100 8.76 9.37 -9.25
C TYR A 100 8.40 10.85 -9.05
N GLY A 101 7.43 11.17 -8.20
CA GLY A 101 7.09 12.54 -7.86
C GLY A 101 8.24 13.28 -7.19
N ALA A 102 8.86 12.66 -6.19
CA ALA A 102 9.99 13.22 -5.47
C ALA A 102 11.21 13.45 -6.37
N GLU A 103 11.57 12.47 -7.21
CA GLU A 103 12.70 12.57 -8.15
C GLU A 103 12.52 13.74 -9.13
N ARG A 104 11.31 13.93 -9.68
CA ARG A 104 11.00 15.05 -10.58
C ARG A 104 11.17 16.41 -9.90
N ILE A 105 10.74 16.52 -8.64
CA ILE A 105 10.92 17.72 -7.81
C ILE A 105 12.39 17.97 -7.50
N MET A 106 13.12 16.93 -7.11
CA MET A 106 14.54 16.99 -6.76
C MET A 106 15.41 17.45 -7.93
N LEU A 107 15.06 17.04 -9.16
CA LEU A 107 15.65 17.48 -10.43
C LEU A 107 15.21 18.89 -10.86
N GLY A 108 14.16 19.45 -10.25
CA GLY A 108 13.63 20.77 -10.56
C GLY A 108 12.70 20.82 -11.76
N HIS A 109 12.20 19.68 -12.23
CA HIS A 109 11.24 19.59 -13.33
C HIS A 109 9.79 19.85 -12.90
N SER A 110 9.52 19.78 -11.59
CA SER A 110 8.20 20.01 -11.01
C SER A 110 8.35 20.66 -9.63
N LYS A 111 7.27 21.28 -9.16
CA LYS A 111 7.13 21.90 -7.84
C LYS A 111 6.08 21.22 -6.98
N ALA A 112 5.01 20.69 -7.58
CA ALA A 112 3.92 20.05 -6.86
C ALA A 112 3.35 18.87 -7.67
N ILE A 113 3.34 17.68 -7.08
CA ILE A 113 2.85 16.44 -7.72
C ILE A 113 1.92 15.72 -6.77
N ILE A 114 0.78 15.27 -7.29
CA ILE A 114 -0.03 14.28 -6.59
C ILE A 114 0.53 12.89 -6.91
N ALA A 115 0.91 12.15 -5.88
CA ALA A 115 1.38 10.77 -6.00
C ALA A 115 0.48 9.86 -5.17
N GLY A 116 0.30 8.61 -5.58
CA GLY A 116 -0.54 7.69 -4.84
C GLY A 116 -0.75 6.35 -5.50
N GLY A 117 -1.84 5.67 -5.13
CA GLY A 117 -2.27 4.43 -5.75
C GLY A 117 -3.74 4.14 -5.49
N ALA A 118 -4.38 3.41 -6.40
CA ALA A 118 -5.75 2.96 -6.27
C ALA A 118 -5.89 1.56 -6.86
N GLU A 119 -6.66 0.70 -6.21
CA GLU A 119 -6.89 -0.67 -6.66
C GLU A 119 -8.30 -1.12 -6.23
N SER A 120 -8.98 -1.85 -7.12
CA SER A 120 -10.19 -2.60 -6.80
C SER A 120 -9.99 -4.06 -7.19
N MET A 121 -9.66 -4.90 -6.20
CA MET A 121 -9.56 -6.34 -6.37
C MET A 121 -10.94 -7.02 -6.49
N SER A 122 -12.02 -6.30 -6.13
CA SER A 122 -13.40 -6.69 -6.40
C SER A 122 -13.74 -6.65 -7.89
N MET A 123 -13.30 -5.60 -8.59
CA MET A 123 -13.58 -5.45 -10.03
C MET A 123 -12.57 -6.23 -10.87
N ILE A 124 -11.28 -6.11 -10.54
CA ILE A 124 -10.21 -6.79 -11.27
C ILE A 124 -9.55 -7.83 -10.36
N PRO A 125 -9.76 -9.13 -10.63
CA PRO A 125 -9.11 -10.17 -9.87
C PRO A 125 -7.60 -10.14 -10.11
N MET A 126 -6.87 -10.73 -9.18
CA MET A 126 -5.44 -10.93 -9.35
C MET A 126 -5.15 -11.76 -10.61
N GLY A 127 -4.31 -11.22 -11.50
CA GLY A 127 -4.03 -11.81 -12.81
C GLY A 127 -4.82 -11.18 -13.95
N GLY A 128 -5.81 -10.33 -13.64
CA GLY A 128 -6.64 -9.68 -14.64
C GLY A 128 -7.82 -10.56 -15.10
N HIS A 129 -8.66 -10.01 -15.98
CA HIS A 129 -9.75 -10.77 -16.63
C HIS A 129 -9.20 -11.72 -17.69
N VAL A 130 -8.10 -11.36 -18.35
CA VAL A 130 -7.50 -12.15 -19.43
C VAL A 130 -6.02 -12.44 -19.16
N ILE A 131 -5.72 -13.66 -18.70
CA ILE A 131 -4.35 -14.14 -18.47
C ILE A 131 -3.76 -14.69 -19.77
N LYS A 132 -2.67 -14.08 -20.26
CA LYS A 132 -1.92 -14.48 -21.48
C LYS A 132 -0.41 -14.52 -21.23
N PRO A 133 0.12 -15.59 -20.60
CA PRO A 133 1.55 -15.69 -20.34
C PRO A 133 2.32 -15.88 -21.66
N ASN A 134 3.58 -15.43 -21.67
CA ASN A 134 4.46 -15.62 -22.81
C ASN A 134 4.87 -17.11 -22.89
N PRO A 135 4.66 -17.80 -24.02
CA PRO A 135 4.94 -19.23 -24.12
C PRO A 135 6.40 -19.60 -23.83
N THR A 136 7.37 -18.80 -24.30
CA THR A 136 8.80 -19.02 -24.02
C THR A 136 9.09 -18.96 -22.53
N LEU A 137 8.51 -17.99 -21.80
CA LEU A 137 8.70 -17.92 -20.35
C LEU A 137 7.98 -19.06 -19.61
N VAL A 138 6.86 -19.57 -20.12
CA VAL A 138 6.22 -20.75 -19.54
C VAL A 138 7.12 -21.98 -19.63
N ASP A 139 7.82 -22.15 -20.75
CA ASP A 139 8.70 -23.30 -20.96
C ASP A 139 10.06 -23.15 -20.26
N ASP A 140 10.66 -21.96 -20.32
CA ASP A 140 12.06 -21.74 -19.91
C ASP A 140 12.20 -21.18 -18.48
N ALA A 141 11.20 -20.46 -17.97
CA ALA A 141 11.26 -19.80 -16.66
C ALA A 141 9.86 -19.64 -16.02
N PRO A 142 9.12 -20.75 -15.79
CA PRO A 142 7.73 -20.72 -15.32
C PRO A 142 7.55 -20.06 -13.94
N GLU A 143 8.62 -19.92 -13.16
CA GLU A 143 8.63 -19.29 -11.84
C GLU A 143 8.12 -17.84 -11.87
N TYR A 144 8.29 -17.12 -13.00
CA TYR A 144 7.73 -15.78 -13.18
C TYR A 144 6.19 -15.75 -13.19
N TYR A 145 5.54 -16.89 -13.44
CA TYR A 145 4.08 -17.04 -13.42
C TYR A 145 3.59 -17.82 -12.19
N MET A 146 4.48 -18.16 -11.26
CA MET A 146 4.12 -18.82 -10.01
C MET A 146 3.18 -17.93 -9.20
N SER A 147 2.07 -18.49 -8.72
CA SER A 147 1.14 -17.72 -7.89
C SER A 147 1.83 -17.30 -6.59
N MET A 148 1.53 -16.09 -6.10
CA MET A 148 2.21 -15.54 -4.94
C MET A 148 2.03 -16.40 -3.67
N GLY A 149 0.94 -17.16 -3.58
CA GLY A 149 0.76 -18.10 -2.46
C GLY A 149 1.75 -19.27 -2.51
N PHE A 150 2.09 -19.78 -3.69
CA PHE A 150 3.14 -20.80 -3.80
C PHE A 150 4.53 -20.23 -3.52
N THR A 151 4.81 -18.98 -3.93
CA THR A 151 6.09 -18.34 -3.59
C THR A 151 6.21 -18.11 -2.08
N ALA A 152 5.10 -17.81 -1.40
CA ALA A 152 5.05 -17.71 0.05
C ALA A 152 5.34 -19.04 0.77
N GLU A 153 4.88 -20.18 0.23
CA GLU A 153 5.24 -21.52 0.73
C GLU A 153 6.72 -21.83 0.48
N ALA A 154 7.25 -21.45 -0.69
CA ALA A 154 8.67 -21.61 -1.00
C ALA A 154 9.56 -20.81 -0.03
N VAL A 155 9.18 -19.56 0.29
CA VAL A 155 9.85 -18.75 1.30
C VAL A 155 9.75 -19.40 2.69
N ALA A 156 8.56 -19.85 3.09
CA ALA A 156 8.37 -20.51 4.38
C ALA A 156 9.31 -21.72 4.54
N LYS A 157 9.42 -22.54 3.48
CA LYS A 157 10.31 -23.71 3.45
C LYS A 157 11.79 -23.32 3.45
N GLN A 158 12.20 -22.34 2.63
CA GLN A 158 13.61 -21.99 2.48
C GLN A 158 14.19 -21.26 3.71
N TYR A 159 13.35 -20.51 4.43
CA TYR A 159 13.75 -19.72 5.59
C TYR A 159 13.27 -20.33 6.92
N ASP A 160 12.83 -21.58 6.90
CA ASP A 160 12.38 -22.33 8.08
C ASP A 160 11.33 -21.58 8.92
N ILE A 161 10.34 -21.00 8.25
CA ILE A 161 9.24 -20.28 8.91
C ILE A 161 8.10 -21.24 9.21
N SER A 162 7.97 -21.61 10.48
CA SER A 162 6.93 -22.54 10.94
C SER A 162 5.51 -22.00 10.74
N ARG A 163 4.53 -22.91 10.76
CA ARG A 163 3.11 -22.53 10.73
C ARG A 163 2.73 -21.73 11.97
N GLU A 164 3.26 -22.14 13.11
CA GLU A 164 3.02 -21.52 14.41
C GLU A 164 3.51 -20.07 14.43
N ASP A 165 4.69 -19.80 13.87
CA ASP A 165 5.22 -18.44 13.75
C ASP A 165 4.34 -17.57 12.84
N GLN A 166 3.91 -18.12 11.70
CA GLN A 166 3.05 -17.40 10.75
C GLN A 166 1.72 -17.00 11.38
N ASP A 167 1.08 -17.92 12.10
CA ASP A 167 -0.19 -17.69 12.77
C ASP A 167 -0.03 -16.74 13.98
N ALA A 168 1.08 -16.82 14.72
CA ALA A 168 1.37 -15.88 15.80
C ALA A 168 1.57 -14.45 15.28
N PHE A 169 2.32 -14.29 14.18
CA PHE A 169 2.53 -13.00 13.53
C PHE A 169 1.20 -12.38 13.05
N ALA A 170 0.36 -13.20 12.41
CA ALA A 170 -0.96 -12.77 11.94
C ALA A 170 -1.90 -12.33 13.08
N ALA A 171 -1.93 -13.08 14.19
CA ALA A 171 -2.72 -12.72 15.36
C ALA A 171 -2.26 -11.38 15.97
N GLU A 172 -0.94 -11.16 16.05
CA GLU A 172 -0.39 -9.89 16.54
C GLU A 172 -0.70 -8.72 15.59
N SER A 173 -0.66 -8.92 14.28
CA SER A 173 -1.08 -7.89 13.29
C SER A 173 -2.54 -7.45 13.52
N HIS A 174 -3.46 -8.41 13.71
CA HIS A 174 -4.85 -8.11 14.04
C HIS A 174 -5.02 -7.39 15.38
N LYS A 175 -4.28 -7.81 16.40
CA LYS A 175 -4.32 -7.19 17.73
C LYS A 175 -3.80 -5.74 17.70
N ARG A 176 -2.68 -5.49 17.01
CA ARG A 176 -2.11 -4.14 16.83
C ARG A 176 -3.07 -3.24 16.04
N ALA A 177 -3.64 -3.75 14.94
CA ALA A 177 -4.64 -3.02 14.15
C ALA A 177 -5.90 -2.68 14.96
N ALA A 178 -6.41 -3.61 15.76
CA ALA A 178 -7.55 -3.36 16.63
C ALA A 178 -7.26 -2.28 17.68
N ALA A 179 -6.07 -2.32 18.29
CA ALA A 179 -5.64 -1.30 19.24
C ALA A 179 -5.48 0.08 18.58
N ALA A 180 -4.89 0.13 17.38
CA ALA A 180 -4.71 1.37 16.62
C ALA A 180 -6.04 2.00 16.20
N ILE A 181 -7.02 1.18 15.77
CA ILE A 181 -8.39 1.66 15.50
C ILE A 181 -9.03 2.23 16.76
N ALA A 182 -8.97 1.49 17.88
CA ALA A 182 -9.55 1.93 19.15
C ALA A 182 -8.91 3.23 19.69
N ALA A 183 -7.63 3.44 19.41
CA ALA A 183 -6.88 4.65 19.78
C ALA A 183 -7.10 5.84 18.81
N GLY A 184 -7.77 5.63 17.67
CA GLY A 184 -7.96 6.67 16.65
C GLY A 184 -6.70 6.97 15.83
N ASN A 185 -5.72 6.06 15.77
CA ASN A 185 -4.43 6.30 15.10
C ASN A 185 -4.57 6.54 13.59
N PHE A 186 -5.67 6.09 12.98
CA PHE A 186 -5.94 6.23 11.55
C PHE A 186 -6.84 7.43 11.18
N THR A 187 -7.34 8.17 12.17
CA THR A 187 -8.28 9.28 11.92
C THR A 187 -7.68 10.37 11.05
N ASP A 188 -6.39 10.66 11.20
CA ASP A 188 -5.70 11.70 10.44
C ASP A 188 -5.40 11.31 8.99
N GLU A 189 -5.37 10.01 8.67
CA GLU A 189 -5.09 9.53 7.31
C GLU A 189 -6.34 9.10 6.54
N ILE A 190 -7.40 8.63 7.22
CA ILE A 190 -8.62 8.17 6.56
C ILE A 190 -9.48 9.36 6.10
N VAL A 191 -9.98 9.29 4.87
CA VAL A 191 -11.13 10.05 4.39
C VAL A 191 -12.36 9.14 4.36
N PRO A 192 -13.42 9.42 5.16
CA PRO A 192 -14.65 8.66 5.08
C PRO A 192 -15.25 8.69 3.68
N PHE A 193 -15.78 7.55 3.22
CA PHE A 193 -16.35 7.40 1.89
C PHE A 193 -17.81 6.94 1.99
N THR A 194 -18.73 7.69 1.37
CA THR A 194 -20.15 7.32 1.33
C THR A 194 -20.42 6.45 0.12
N VAL A 195 -20.79 5.20 0.38
CA VAL A 195 -21.19 4.23 -0.65
C VAL A 195 -22.70 4.25 -0.82
N LYS A 196 -23.15 3.99 -2.04
CA LYS A 196 -24.55 3.74 -2.38
C LYS A 196 -24.72 2.24 -2.56
N GLN A 197 -25.53 1.62 -1.72
CA GLN A 197 -25.79 0.18 -1.74
C GLN A 197 -27.26 -0.08 -2.04
N GLU A 198 -27.50 -1.10 -2.86
CA GLU A 198 -28.84 -1.63 -3.08
C GLU A 198 -29.18 -2.60 -1.96
N GLU A 199 -30.24 -2.30 -1.21
CA GLU A 199 -30.77 -3.16 -0.15
C GLU A 199 -32.22 -3.55 -0.47
N MET A 200 -32.63 -4.76 -0.08
CA MET A 200 -34.01 -5.19 -0.21
C MET A 200 -34.84 -4.56 0.90
N GLY A 201 -35.77 -3.68 0.55
CA GLY A 201 -36.73 -3.10 1.47
C GLY A 201 -37.72 -4.14 2.01
N GLU A 202 -38.37 -3.81 3.12
CA GLU A 202 -39.40 -4.67 3.75
C GLU A 202 -40.57 -4.97 2.81
N ASP A 203 -40.80 -4.11 1.80
CA ASP A 203 -41.81 -4.28 0.75
C ASP A 203 -41.35 -5.15 -0.43
N GLY A 204 -40.14 -5.73 -0.36
CA GLY A 204 -39.54 -6.55 -1.40
C GLY A 204 -39.03 -5.76 -2.61
N LYS A 205 -38.89 -4.43 -2.51
CA LYS A 205 -38.27 -3.60 -3.55
C LYS A 205 -36.85 -3.24 -3.23
N VAL A 206 -36.02 -3.07 -4.26
CA VAL A 206 -34.66 -2.56 -4.12
C VAL A 206 -34.72 -1.08 -3.73
N MET A 207 -34.11 -0.73 -2.61
CA MET A 207 -33.89 0.64 -2.15
C MET A 207 -32.40 0.96 -2.20
N LEU A 208 -32.09 2.22 -2.54
CA LEU A 208 -30.72 2.71 -2.51
C LEU A 208 -30.45 3.36 -1.16
N VAL A 209 -29.55 2.76 -0.38
CA VAL A 209 -29.16 3.22 0.95
C VAL A 209 -27.75 3.82 0.88
N GLU A 210 -27.58 4.99 1.48
CA GLU A 210 -26.27 5.61 1.64
C GLU A 210 -25.65 5.17 2.97
N LYS A 211 -24.42 4.64 2.90
CA LYS A 211 -23.65 4.21 4.06
C LYS A 211 -22.27 4.83 4.03
N THR A 212 -21.88 5.49 5.11
CA THR A 212 -20.51 6.01 5.26
C THR A 212 -19.61 4.91 5.80
N VAL A 213 -18.48 4.69 5.12
CA VAL A 213 -17.39 3.81 5.54
C VAL A 213 -16.26 4.70 6.01
N ASP A 214 -15.83 4.53 7.27
CA ASP A 214 -14.77 5.35 7.90
C ASP A 214 -13.70 4.50 8.60
N THR A 215 -13.82 3.17 8.55
CA THR A 215 -12.99 2.23 9.29
C THR A 215 -12.61 1.05 8.38
N ASP A 216 -11.38 0.57 8.49
CA ASP A 216 -10.88 -0.59 7.74
C ASP A 216 -11.67 -1.87 8.12
N GLU A 217 -12.22 -2.58 7.12
CA GLU A 217 -13.19 -3.67 7.36
C GLU A 217 -12.55 -5.03 7.69
N GLY A 218 -11.23 -5.14 7.50
CA GLY A 218 -10.49 -6.40 7.57
C GLY A 218 -10.19 -6.90 8.99
N VAL A 219 -10.21 -6.01 9.98
CA VAL A 219 -9.69 -6.31 11.32
C VAL A 219 -10.64 -7.24 12.09
N ARG A 220 -10.09 -8.32 12.65
CA ARG A 220 -10.80 -9.33 13.44
C ARG A 220 -10.21 -9.41 14.84
N THR A 221 -10.92 -8.85 15.82
CA THR A 221 -10.47 -8.72 17.23
C THR A 221 -10.39 -10.06 17.98
N ASP A 222 -11.06 -11.09 17.47
CA ASP A 222 -11.12 -12.45 18.02
C ASP A 222 -10.04 -13.39 17.42
N THR A 223 -9.15 -12.86 16.58
CA THR A 223 -8.06 -13.64 15.98
C THR A 223 -7.03 -14.04 17.03
N THR A 224 -6.74 -15.34 17.11
CA THR A 224 -5.73 -15.90 18.00
C THR A 224 -4.95 -16.99 17.24
N PRO A 225 -3.74 -17.36 17.69
CA PRO A 225 -3.01 -18.49 17.08
C PRO A 225 -3.85 -19.78 17.05
N LEU A 226 -4.69 -20.02 18.06
CA LEU A 226 -5.57 -21.20 18.13
C LEU A 226 -6.73 -21.16 17.14
N THR A 227 -7.28 -19.98 16.84
CA THR A 227 -8.33 -19.86 15.82
C THR A 227 -7.73 -19.98 14.42
N LEU A 228 -6.54 -19.42 14.20
CA LEU A 228 -5.80 -19.52 12.94
C LEU A 228 -5.31 -20.95 12.65
N ALA A 229 -4.86 -21.70 13.66
CA ALA A 229 -4.40 -23.09 13.50
C ALA A 229 -5.46 -24.02 12.87
N LYS A 230 -6.75 -23.68 13.01
CA LYS A 230 -7.87 -24.45 12.42
C LYS A 230 -8.03 -24.23 10.92
N LEU A 231 -7.40 -23.19 10.35
CA LEU A 231 -7.51 -22.87 8.94
C LEU A 231 -6.69 -23.85 8.10
N LYS A 232 -7.30 -24.28 6.99
CA LYS A 232 -6.64 -25.12 6.00
C LYS A 232 -5.67 -24.29 5.16
N PRO A 233 -4.55 -24.87 4.70
CA PRO A 233 -3.67 -24.23 3.71
C PRO A 233 -4.45 -23.80 2.47
N ALA A 234 -4.16 -22.60 1.96
CA ALA A 234 -4.92 -21.98 0.88
C ALA A 234 -4.36 -22.30 -0.52
N PHE A 235 -3.10 -22.68 -0.62
CA PHE A 235 -2.39 -22.78 -1.91
C PHE A 235 -1.80 -24.17 -2.17
N GLN A 236 -1.11 -24.75 -1.19
CA GLN A 236 -0.43 -26.04 -1.33
C GLN A 236 -0.97 -27.08 -0.36
N LEU A 237 -1.21 -28.31 -0.83
CA LEU A 237 -1.54 -29.44 0.04
C LEU A 237 -0.39 -29.71 1.01
N GLY A 238 -0.69 -29.72 2.31
CA GLY A 238 0.33 -29.84 3.35
C GLY A 238 1.20 -28.59 3.54
N GLY A 239 0.83 -27.48 2.91
CA GLY A 239 1.47 -26.18 3.10
C GLY A 239 1.15 -25.54 4.45
N THR A 240 1.70 -24.35 4.65
CA THR A 240 1.60 -23.57 5.91
C THR A 240 0.87 -22.25 5.72
N VAL A 241 0.75 -21.76 4.48
CA VAL A 241 0.12 -20.49 4.16
C VAL A 241 -1.40 -20.67 4.09
N THR A 242 -2.12 -19.89 4.87
CA THR A 242 -3.59 -19.89 4.97
C THR A 242 -4.16 -18.52 4.68
N ALA A 243 -5.49 -18.43 4.52
CA ALA A 243 -6.16 -17.14 4.41
C ALA A 243 -6.02 -16.25 5.66
N GLY A 244 -5.65 -16.83 6.82
CA GLY A 244 -5.50 -16.08 8.07
C GLY A 244 -4.09 -15.54 8.31
N ASN A 245 -3.08 -16.06 7.61
CA ASN A 245 -1.70 -15.59 7.69
C ASN A 245 -1.18 -15.01 6.35
N ALA A 246 -2.12 -14.65 5.47
CA ALA A 246 -1.92 -13.93 4.23
C ALA A 246 -2.69 -12.61 4.25
N SER A 247 -2.24 -11.61 3.48
CA SER A 247 -2.98 -10.36 3.33
C SER A 247 -4.37 -10.60 2.74
N GLN A 248 -5.34 -9.81 3.18
CA GLN A 248 -6.68 -9.85 2.61
C GLN A 248 -6.66 -9.19 1.21
N MET A 249 -7.38 -9.79 0.26
CA MET A 249 -7.71 -9.09 -0.98
C MET A 249 -8.63 -7.92 -0.65
N SER A 250 -8.32 -6.75 -1.22
CA SER A 250 -8.91 -5.51 -0.75
C SER A 250 -9.06 -4.45 -1.84
N ASP A 251 -9.97 -3.54 -1.58
CA ASP A 251 -10.21 -2.35 -2.40
C ASP A 251 -9.83 -1.10 -1.59
N GLY A 252 -9.18 -0.13 -2.24
CA GLY A 252 -8.82 1.12 -1.58
C GLY A 252 -7.96 2.03 -2.44
N ALA A 253 -7.84 3.28 -2.00
CA ALA A 253 -6.97 4.27 -2.62
C ALA A 253 -6.24 5.12 -1.57
N ALA A 254 -5.12 5.70 -1.97
CA ALA A 254 -4.34 6.64 -1.17
C ALA A 254 -3.64 7.64 -2.10
N SER A 255 -3.53 8.89 -1.65
CA SER A 255 -2.74 9.92 -2.32
C SER A 255 -2.00 10.81 -1.31
N VAL A 256 -0.89 11.36 -1.77
CA VAL A 256 -0.08 12.35 -1.08
C VAL A 256 0.24 13.49 -2.04
N LEU A 257 0.40 14.69 -1.49
CA LEU A 257 0.96 15.83 -2.22
C LEU A 257 2.44 15.91 -1.90
N VAL A 258 3.26 15.72 -2.93
CA VAL A 258 4.71 15.91 -2.89
C VAL A 258 5.02 17.31 -3.40
N MET A 259 5.79 18.09 -2.65
CA MET A 259 6.19 19.44 -3.04
C MET A 259 7.68 19.67 -2.86
N GLU A 260 8.19 20.65 -3.60
CA GLU A 260 9.48 21.28 -3.33
C GLU A 260 9.43 21.97 -1.96
N LYS A 261 10.42 21.70 -1.10
CA LYS A 261 10.39 22.15 0.30
C LYS A 261 10.33 23.67 0.45
N GLU A 262 11.14 24.43 -0.28
CA GLU A 262 11.16 25.89 -0.18
C GLU A 262 9.83 26.47 -0.63
N GLU A 263 9.26 25.98 -1.75
CA GLU A 263 7.92 26.35 -2.20
C GLU A 263 6.83 26.07 -1.15
N ALA A 264 6.86 24.89 -0.52
CA ALA A 264 5.90 24.55 0.54
C ALA A 264 6.02 25.49 1.74
N LEU A 265 7.24 25.76 2.22
CA LEU A 265 7.50 26.66 3.34
C LEU A 265 7.12 28.11 3.02
N ASN A 266 7.41 28.59 1.81
CA ASN A 266 7.04 29.93 1.36
C ASN A 266 5.52 30.16 1.32
N ARG A 267 4.74 29.08 1.17
CA ARG A 267 3.27 29.09 1.24
C ARG A 267 2.72 28.94 2.65
N GLY A 268 3.58 28.81 3.65
CA GLY A 268 3.19 28.56 5.04
C GLY A 268 2.65 27.15 5.31
N MET A 269 2.93 26.19 4.41
CA MET A 269 2.60 24.78 4.64
C MET A 269 3.59 24.17 5.64
N ALA A 270 3.13 23.20 6.43
CA ALA A 270 3.95 22.43 7.36
C ALA A 270 4.13 21.01 6.81
N PRO A 271 5.29 20.68 6.19
CA PRO A 271 5.50 19.35 5.65
C PRO A 271 5.47 18.27 6.74
N LEU A 272 4.97 17.08 6.38
CA LEU A 272 4.88 15.92 7.25
C LEU A 272 6.19 15.14 7.28
N ALA A 273 6.79 14.92 6.11
CA ALA A 273 7.98 14.12 5.96
C ALA A 273 8.78 14.56 4.74
N LYS A 274 10.09 14.31 4.76
CA LYS A 274 10.99 14.48 3.64
C LYS A 274 11.28 13.13 3.00
N PHE A 275 11.25 13.07 1.68
CA PHE A 275 11.73 11.91 0.93
C PHE A 275 13.27 11.90 0.92
N ARG A 276 13.88 10.80 1.38
CA ARG A 276 15.35 10.67 1.43
C ARG A 276 15.89 9.81 0.29
N SER A 277 15.31 8.65 0.06
CA SER A 277 15.76 7.74 -0.98
C SER A 277 14.67 6.73 -1.34
N PHE A 278 14.84 6.11 -2.50
CA PHE A 278 14.08 4.95 -2.91
C PHE A 278 15.01 3.96 -3.63
N ALA A 279 14.82 2.68 -3.38
CA ALA A 279 15.56 1.63 -4.05
C ALA A 279 14.65 0.47 -4.45
N VAL A 280 15.00 -0.13 -5.59
CA VAL A 280 14.47 -1.43 -6.01
C VAL A 280 15.61 -2.44 -6.12
N ALA A 281 15.26 -3.70 -5.89
CA ALA A 281 16.13 -4.85 -6.06
C ALA A 281 15.38 -5.98 -6.77
N GLY A 282 16.11 -6.80 -7.54
CA GLY A 282 15.61 -8.03 -8.14
C GLY A 282 16.06 -9.24 -7.31
N VAL A 283 15.21 -10.25 -7.21
CA VAL A 283 15.43 -11.51 -6.50
C VAL A 283 14.81 -12.65 -7.32
N PRO A 284 15.12 -13.93 -7.03
CA PRO A 284 14.47 -15.03 -7.75
C PRO A 284 12.93 -14.99 -7.62
N PRO A 285 12.17 -15.15 -8.72
CA PRO A 285 10.72 -14.99 -8.73
C PRO A 285 9.97 -16.00 -7.85
N GLU A 286 10.47 -17.23 -7.73
CA GLU A 286 9.90 -18.30 -6.90
C GLU A 286 9.95 -17.98 -5.40
N VAL A 287 10.80 -17.04 -4.97
CA VAL A 287 10.88 -16.53 -3.61
C VAL A 287 10.77 -15.01 -3.56
N MET A 288 10.01 -14.42 -4.49
CA MET A 288 9.84 -12.97 -4.62
C MET A 288 9.51 -12.21 -3.32
N GLY A 289 8.90 -12.90 -2.34
CA GLY A 289 8.65 -12.39 -0.99
C GLY A 289 9.88 -11.81 -0.29
N ILE A 290 11.10 -12.26 -0.62
CA ILE A 290 12.34 -11.80 0.02
C ILE A 290 12.91 -10.51 -0.56
N GLY A 291 12.28 -9.91 -1.57
CA GLY A 291 12.76 -8.66 -2.20
C GLY A 291 13.20 -7.55 -1.22
N PRO A 292 12.48 -7.31 -0.10
CA PRO A 292 12.89 -6.32 0.90
C PRO A 292 14.26 -6.58 1.57
N ILE A 293 14.73 -7.83 1.62
CA ILE A 293 16.07 -8.18 2.16
C ILE A 293 17.16 -7.44 1.39
N GLU A 294 16.97 -7.26 0.08
CA GLU A 294 17.92 -6.53 -0.78
C GLU A 294 17.57 -5.04 -0.92
N ALA A 295 16.27 -4.71 -0.94
CA ALA A 295 15.84 -3.33 -1.17
C ALA A 295 16.05 -2.41 0.05
N ILE A 296 15.80 -2.89 1.28
CA ILE A 296 15.91 -2.08 2.50
C ILE A 296 17.35 -1.59 2.72
N PRO A 297 18.38 -2.45 2.75
CA PRO A 297 19.75 -1.99 2.99
C PRO A 297 20.21 -1.01 1.92
N LYS A 298 19.83 -1.26 0.66
CA LYS A 298 20.14 -0.37 -0.47
C LYS A 298 19.51 1.01 -0.31
N ALA A 299 18.22 1.09 0.02
CA ALA A 299 17.55 2.38 0.22
C ALA A 299 18.14 3.15 1.41
N VAL A 300 18.37 2.45 2.53
CA VAL A 300 18.95 3.04 3.75
C VAL A 300 20.37 3.58 3.49
N GLN A 301 21.20 2.82 2.78
CA GLN A 301 22.52 3.28 2.36
C GLN A 301 22.46 4.51 1.44
N LEU A 302 21.52 4.54 0.48
CA LEU A 302 21.33 5.71 -0.40
C LEU A 302 20.88 6.96 0.38
N ALA A 303 20.16 6.79 1.49
CA ALA A 303 19.82 7.88 2.39
C ALA A 303 21.01 8.36 3.25
N GLY A 304 22.15 7.67 3.21
CA GLY A 304 23.32 7.95 4.06
C GLY A 304 23.12 7.50 5.51
N LEU A 305 22.27 6.51 5.74
CA LEU A 305 21.91 5.98 7.07
C LEU A 305 22.36 4.52 7.22
N SER A 306 22.21 4.00 8.44
CA SER A 306 22.30 2.58 8.79
C SER A 306 20.94 2.05 9.25
N LEU A 307 20.78 0.72 9.30
CA LEU A 307 19.54 0.10 9.81
C LEU A 307 19.24 0.49 11.26
N ALA A 308 20.27 0.78 12.06
CA ALA A 308 20.12 1.19 13.45
C ALA A 308 19.49 2.58 13.60
N ASP A 309 19.59 3.43 12.58
CA ASP A 309 19.01 4.78 12.57
C ASP A 309 17.50 4.76 12.28
N ILE A 310 16.96 3.63 11.83
CA ILE A 310 15.55 3.52 11.47
C ILE A 310 14.71 3.22 12.72
N GLY A 311 13.79 4.12 13.01
CA GLY A 311 12.86 4.04 14.15
C GLY A 311 11.63 3.19 13.86
N LEU A 312 11.14 3.23 12.62
CA LEU A 312 9.91 2.52 12.21
C LEU A 312 10.01 1.90 10.81
N PHE A 313 9.34 0.77 10.65
CA PHE A 313 9.20 0.07 9.38
C PHE A 313 7.72 -0.22 9.11
N GLU A 314 7.22 0.24 7.97
CA GLU A 314 5.97 -0.24 7.38
C GLU A 314 6.32 -1.25 6.27
N LEU A 315 6.35 -2.52 6.66
CA LEU A 315 6.61 -3.68 5.81
C LEU A 315 5.30 -4.31 5.38
N ASN A 316 5.01 -4.32 4.07
CA ASN A 316 3.80 -4.96 3.56
C ASN A 316 3.73 -6.43 3.96
N GLU A 317 2.64 -6.82 4.62
CA GLU A 317 2.39 -8.19 5.11
C GLU A 317 1.65 -9.01 4.06
N ALA A 318 2.19 -9.13 2.84
CA ALA A 318 1.57 -9.92 1.78
C ALA A 318 1.33 -11.37 2.27
N PHE A 319 2.33 -11.94 2.94
CA PHE A 319 2.26 -13.21 3.66
C PHE A 319 3.10 -13.12 4.94
N ALA A 320 2.68 -13.80 6.01
CA ALA A 320 3.45 -13.86 7.25
C ALA A 320 4.83 -14.52 7.04
N SER A 321 4.91 -15.53 6.16
CA SER A 321 6.16 -16.24 5.84
C SER A 321 7.25 -15.28 5.36
N GLN A 322 6.95 -14.41 4.39
CA GLN A 322 7.92 -13.45 3.90
C GLN A 322 8.24 -12.35 4.92
N SER A 323 7.23 -11.85 5.65
CA SER A 323 7.46 -10.81 6.67
C SER A 323 8.47 -11.30 7.71
N LEU A 324 8.25 -12.50 8.23
CA LEU A 324 9.14 -13.12 9.22
C LEU A 324 10.53 -13.41 8.65
N ALA A 325 10.62 -13.90 7.40
CA ALA A 325 11.90 -14.11 6.75
C ALA A 325 12.72 -12.82 6.65
N ILE A 326 12.11 -11.71 6.25
CA ILE A 326 12.77 -10.39 6.17
C ILE A 326 13.20 -9.90 7.54
N ILE A 327 12.28 -9.90 8.52
CA ILE A 327 12.54 -9.44 9.88
C ILE A 327 13.72 -10.21 10.48
N ARG A 328 13.70 -11.55 10.39
CA ARG A 328 14.77 -12.41 10.90
C ARG A 328 16.09 -12.20 10.16
N LYS A 329 16.07 -12.13 8.83
CA LYS A 329 17.29 -12.01 8.02
C LYS A 329 18.02 -10.68 8.23
N LEU A 330 17.27 -9.60 8.35
CA LEU A 330 17.81 -8.25 8.57
C LEU A 330 18.00 -7.90 10.05
N GLY A 331 17.53 -8.75 10.97
CA GLY A 331 17.59 -8.48 12.40
C GLY A 331 16.74 -7.27 12.82
N LEU A 332 15.59 -7.07 12.18
CA LEU A 332 14.70 -5.96 12.50
C LEU A 332 14.04 -6.18 13.85
N ASP A 333 13.94 -5.11 14.64
CA ASP A 333 13.17 -5.12 15.87
C ASP A 333 11.68 -5.21 15.56
N HIS A 334 11.02 -6.27 16.04
CA HIS A 334 9.61 -6.51 15.82
C HIS A 334 8.69 -5.42 16.41
N ASP A 335 9.17 -4.69 17.42
CA ASP A 335 8.42 -3.58 18.03
C ASP A 335 8.55 -2.26 17.24
N LYS A 336 9.34 -2.26 16.15
CA LYS A 336 9.45 -1.18 15.17
C LYS A 336 8.75 -1.48 13.85
N VAL A 337 8.34 -2.74 13.61
CA VAL A 337 7.71 -3.17 12.34
C VAL A 337 6.20 -3.22 12.50
N ASN A 338 5.46 -2.51 11.63
CA ASN A 338 4.00 -2.52 11.56
C ASN A 338 3.34 -2.36 12.93
N VAL A 339 3.72 -1.30 13.65
CA VAL A 339 3.34 -1.11 15.05
C VAL A 339 1.83 -0.85 15.23
N ASN A 340 1.15 -0.44 14.16
CA ASN A 340 -0.30 -0.28 14.09
C ASN A 340 -0.99 -1.47 13.37
N GLY A 341 -0.30 -2.60 13.21
CA GLY A 341 -0.74 -3.73 12.40
C GLY A 341 -0.50 -3.49 10.90
N GLY A 342 -0.53 -4.56 10.11
CA GLY A 342 -0.25 -4.49 8.67
C GLY A 342 -1.32 -5.15 7.81
N ALA A 343 -0.94 -5.54 6.60
CA ALA A 343 -1.88 -5.95 5.55
C ALA A 343 -2.64 -7.28 5.81
N ILE A 344 -2.18 -8.12 6.74
CA ILE A 344 -2.95 -9.29 7.20
C ILE A 344 -4.26 -8.84 7.86
N ALA A 345 -4.19 -7.75 8.65
CA ALA A 345 -5.33 -7.18 9.33
C ALA A 345 -6.03 -6.08 8.53
N LEU A 346 -5.25 -5.16 7.96
CA LEU A 346 -5.71 -3.92 7.32
C LEU A 346 -5.85 -4.02 5.80
N GLY A 347 -5.67 -5.21 5.23
CA GLY A 347 -5.81 -5.48 3.79
C GLY A 347 -4.68 -4.96 2.91
N HIS A 348 -4.59 -5.53 1.70
CA HIS A 348 -3.58 -5.23 0.68
C HIS A 348 -4.22 -4.85 -0.67
N PRO A 349 -4.70 -3.61 -0.85
CA PRO A 349 -5.11 -3.12 -2.17
C PRO A 349 -3.84 -2.83 -2.98
N LEU A 350 -3.31 -3.85 -3.63
CA LEU A 350 -2.02 -3.92 -4.35
C LEU A 350 -1.36 -2.56 -4.64
N GLY A 351 -1.77 -1.87 -5.71
CA GLY A 351 -1.20 -0.61 -6.19
C GLY A 351 -1.39 0.58 -5.24
N CYS A 352 -2.37 0.56 -4.34
CA CYS A 352 -2.58 1.57 -3.29
C CYS A 352 -1.60 1.40 -2.11
N THR A 353 -1.19 0.17 -1.82
CA THR A 353 -0.57 -0.19 -0.53
C THR A 353 0.67 0.62 -0.20
N GLY A 354 1.57 0.84 -1.16
CA GLY A 354 2.78 1.63 -0.90
C GLY A 354 2.50 3.06 -0.43
N ALA A 355 1.45 3.71 -0.97
CA ALA A 355 1.04 5.05 -0.55
C ALA A 355 0.28 5.03 0.79
N LYS A 356 -0.60 4.03 1.00
CA LYS A 356 -1.28 3.79 2.29
C LYS A 356 -0.26 3.64 3.43
N LEU A 357 0.71 2.75 3.27
CA LEU A 357 1.74 2.50 4.27
C LEU A 357 2.61 3.73 4.51
N SER A 358 2.88 4.54 3.48
CA SER A 358 3.60 5.81 3.65
C SER A 358 2.85 6.77 4.57
N LEU A 359 1.52 6.92 4.40
CA LEU A 359 0.70 7.74 5.30
C LEU A 359 0.72 7.22 6.74
N THR A 360 0.54 5.91 6.92
CA THR A 360 0.62 5.26 8.24
C THR A 360 1.97 5.51 8.90
N LEU A 361 3.06 5.38 8.14
CA LEU A 361 4.41 5.66 8.61
C LEU A 361 4.55 7.12 9.08
N PHE A 362 4.15 8.10 8.27
CA PHE A 362 4.35 9.52 8.60
C PHE A 362 3.61 9.92 9.88
N ASN A 363 2.36 9.48 10.01
CA ASN A 363 1.55 9.76 11.20
C ASN A 363 2.12 9.09 12.45
N GLU A 364 2.64 7.87 12.32
CA GLU A 364 3.21 7.15 13.46
C GLU A 364 4.59 7.68 13.86
N MET A 365 5.43 8.03 12.89
CA MET A 365 6.70 8.73 13.13
C MET A 365 6.45 10.01 13.95
N LYS A 366 5.45 10.80 13.54
CA LYS A 366 5.05 12.01 14.27
C LYS A 366 4.56 11.72 15.69
N ARG A 367 3.70 10.70 15.88
CA ARG A 367 3.18 10.33 17.21
C ARG A 367 4.27 9.85 18.17
N ARG A 368 5.28 9.13 17.66
CA ARG A 368 6.38 8.58 18.46
C ARG A 368 7.59 9.51 18.57
N GLY A 369 7.66 10.56 17.76
CA GLY A 369 8.85 11.40 17.65
C GLY A 369 10.03 10.67 17.00
N GLU A 370 9.76 9.71 16.12
CA GLU A 370 10.78 8.94 15.40
C GLU A 370 11.23 9.69 14.15
N GLN A 371 12.54 9.90 14.02
CA GLN A 371 13.09 10.75 12.97
C GLN A 371 13.09 10.07 11.60
N PHE A 372 13.40 8.77 11.52
CA PHE A 372 13.53 8.05 10.26
C PHE A 372 12.65 6.81 10.20
N GLY A 373 12.05 6.59 9.03
CA GLY A 373 11.19 5.45 8.78
C GLY A 373 11.38 4.87 7.38
N VAL A 374 11.03 3.60 7.23
CA VAL A 374 11.11 2.87 5.96
C VAL A 374 9.74 2.30 5.59
N VAL A 375 9.32 2.50 4.35
CA VAL A 375 8.20 1.78 3.73
C VAL A 375 8.77 0.76 2.77
N THR A 376 8.36 -0.50 2.85
CA THR A 376 8.92 -1.57 2.02
C THR A 376 7.94 -2.70 1.71
N MET A 377 8.15 -3.36 0.57
CA MET A 377 7.28 -4.43 0.08
C MET A 377 8.01 -5.36 -0.88
N CYS A 378 7.62 -6.64 -0.86
CA CYS A 378 7.88 -7.57 -1.95
C CYS A 378 7.03 -7.23 -3.19
N ILE A 379 7.46 -7.71 -4.35
CA ILE A 379 6.85 -7.39 -5.64
C ILE A 379 6.82 -8.66 -6.50
N GLY A 380 5.67 -8.93 -7.10
CA GLY A 380 5.49 -10.03 -8.07
C GLY A 380 6.55 -10.04 -9.16
N GLY A 381 6.93 -11.25 -9.60
CA GLY A 381 7.97 -11.43 -10.61
C GLY A 381 9.40 -11.28 -10.08
N GLY A 382 9.62 -11.28 -8.76
CA GLY A 382 10.96 -11.34 -8.17
C GLY A 382 11.60 -9.98 -7.95
N MET A 383 10.92 -9.08 -7.24
CA MET A 383 11.49 -7.77 -6.90
C MET A 383 11.16 -7.36 -5.46
N GLY A 384 11.86 -6.34 -4.96
CA GLY A 384 11.52 -5.60 -3.75
C GLY A 384 11.71 -4.10 -3.94
N ALA A 385 10.98 -3.31 -3.16
CA ALA A 385 11.15 -1.86 -3.08
C ALA A 385 11.24 -1.39 -1.63
N ALA A 386 12.01 -0.33 -1.41
CA ALA A 386 12.06 0.36 -0.12
C ALA A 386 12.22 1.87 -0.34
N GLY A 387 11.47 2.67 0.42
CA GLY A 387 11.57 4.12 0.47
C GLY A 387 11.91 4.58 1.89
N VAL A 388 12.88 5.50 2.01
CA VAL A 388 13.30 6.09 3.28
C VAL A 388 12.73 7.49 3.39
N PHE A 389 12.14 7.77 4.55
CA PHE A 389 11.55 9.05 4.87
C PHE A 389 12.09 9.59 6.20
N GLU A 390 12.09 10.91 6.32
CA GLU A 390 12.51 11.63 7.51
C GLU A 390 11.37 12.53 7.99
N LEU A 391 11.09 12.56 9.29
CA LEU A 391 10.13 13.49 9.89
C LEU A 391 10.66 14.93 9.79
N VAL A 392 9.80 15.89 9.40
CA VAL A 392 10.16 17.31 9.26
C VAL A 392 9.87 18.10 10.53
#